data_AF-A0A1C4ZUL9-F1
#
_entry.id   AF-A0A1C4ZUL9-F1
#
_cell.length_a   1.000
_cell.length_b   1.000
_cell.length_c   1.000
_cell.angle_alpha   90.00
_cell.angle_beta   90.00
_cell.angle_gamma   90.00
#
_symmetry.space_group_name_H-M   'P 1'
#
loop_
_entity.id
_entity.type
_entity.pdbx_description
1 polymer ?
#
loop_
_entity_poly.entity_id
_entity_poly.type
_entity_poly.pdbx_seq_one_letter_code
_entity_poly.pdbx_strand_id
1 'polypeptide(L)' 'MLTFNIPGYRESSRIREISWDDWFRTFDARRLNLIYQEQLRDGRQSNFFRTESPDRADA' A
#
# COMPACT_ATOMS: atom_id res chain seq x y z
N MET A 1 0.81 -8.74 -2.28
CA MET A 1 0.98 -7.44 -1.61
C MET A 1 -0.36 -6.72 -1.64
N LEU A 2 -0.82 -6.12 -0.55
CA LEU A 2 -1.96 -5.20 -0.62
C LEU A 2 -1.47 -3.88 -1.22
N THR A 3 -2.27 -3.26 -2.07
CA THR A 3 -1.90 -2.00 -2.72
C THR A 3 -3.18 -1.25 -3.06
N PHE A 4 -3.06 0.06 -3.30
CA PHE A 4 -4.16 0.87 -3.80
C PHE A 4 -4.15 0.88 -5.32
N ASN A 5 -5.32 0.69 -5.92
CA ASN A 5 -5.57 1.08 -7.30
C ASN A 5 -5.91 2.58 -7.29
N ILE A 6 -5.12 3.41 -7.96
CA ILE A 6 -5.39 4.86 -8.04
C ILE A 6 -5.64 5.19 -9.51
N PRO A 7 -6.91 5.43 -9.90
CA PRO A 7 -7.28 5.81 -11.25
C PRO A 7 -6.44 7.00 -11.75
N GLY A 8 -5.96 6.95 -12.99
CA GLY A 8 -5.16 7.99 -13.62
C GLY A 8 -3.72 8.15 -13.12
N TYR A 9 -3.26 7.36 -12.13
CA TYR A 9 -1.91 7.48 -11.57
C TYR A 9 -1.15 6.15 -11.49
N ARG A 10 -1.76 5.12 -10.91
CA ARG A 10 -1.16 3.78 -10.72
C ARG A 10 -2.18 2.69 -11.02
N GLU A 11 -2.73 2.74 -12.21
CA GLU A 11 -3.56 1.67 -12.73
C GLU A 11 -2.68 0.47 -13.06
N SER A 12 -3.06 -0.70 -12.53
CA SER A 12 -2.38 -1.95 -12.87
C SER A 12 -3.42 -2.96 -13.33
N SER A 13 -3.26 -3.50 -14.54
CA SER A 13 -4.13 -4.57 -15.04
C SER A 13 -3.91 -5.91 -14.30
N ARG A 14 -2.94 -5.96 -13.36
CA ARG A 14 -2.52 -7.19 -12.66
C ARG A 14 -3.07 -7.30 -11.25
N ILE A 15 -3.81 -6.30 -10.77
CA ILE A 15 -4.40 -6.34 -9.43
C ILE A 15 -5.84 -6.84 -9.50
N ARG A 16 -6.23 -7.60 -8.47
CA ARG A 16 -7.61 -7.97 -8.24
C ARG A 16 -8.22 -6.96 -7.28
N GLU A 17 -9.27 -6.27 -7.73
CA GLU A 17 -10.04 -5.41 -6.85
C GLU A 17 -10.82 -6.24 -5.83
N ILE A 18 -10.82 -5.75 -4.59
CA ILE A 18 -11.51 -6.35 -3.45
C ILE A 18 -12.29 -5.26 -2.72
N SER A 19 -13.22 -5.65 -1.86
CA SER A 19 -13.95 -4.69 -1.03
C SER A 19 -13.02 -4.03 0.00
N TRP A 20 -13.40 -2.85 0.49
CA TRP A 20 -12.69 -2.20 1.59
C TRP A 20 -12.66 -3.07 2.85
N ASP A 21 -13.75 -3.78 3.14
CA ASP A 21 -13.85 -4.68 4.30
C ASP A 21 -12.82 -5.82 4.19
N ASP A 22 -12.74 -6.48 3.03
CA ASP A 22 -11.74 -7.53 2.77
C ASP A 22 -10.31 -6.99 2.85
N TRP A 23 -10.10 -5.74 2.42
CA TRP A 23 -8.80 -5.09 2.49
C TRP A 23 -8.38 -4.88 3.94
N PHE A 24 -9.22 -4.26 4.77
CA PHE A 24 -8.92 -4.01 6.19
C PHE A 24 -8.74 -5.32 6.95
N ARG A 25 -9.62 -6.30 6.73
CA ARG A 25 -9.50 -7.63 7.33
C ARG A 25 -8.17 -8.29 6.98
N THR A 26 -7.73 -8.20 5.73
CA THR A 26 -6.45 -8.78 5.29
C THR A 26 -5.26 -8.03 5.86
N PHE A 27 -5.35 -6.71 5.96
CA PHE A 27 -4.32 -5.84 6.52
C PHE A 27 -4.08 -6.18 8.00
N ASP A 28 -5.15 -6.25 8.79
CA ASP A 28 -5.10 -6.56 10.22
C ASP A 28 -4.68 -8.00 10.47
N ALA A 29 -5.26 -8.96 9.75
CA ALA A 29 -4.94 -10.38 9.91
C ALA A 29 -3.46 -10.69 9.62
N ARG A 30 -2.84 -9.94 8.71
CA ARG A 30 -1.42 -10.07 8.36
C ARG A 30 -0.52 -9.12 9.14
N ARG A 31 -1.11 -8.32 10.06
CA ARG A 31 -0.42 -7.32 10.89
C ARG A 31 0.52 -6.45 10.06
N LEU A 32 0.01 -5.96 8.92
CA LEU A 32 0.82 -5.16 8.01
C LEU A 32 1.07 -3.76 8.58
N ASN A 33 2.22 -3.21 8.23
CA ASN A 33 2.53 -1.80 8.37
C ASN A 33 2.19 -1.09 7.06
N LEU A 34 1.65 0.13 7.16
CA LEU A 34 1.53 1.06 6.05
C LEU A 34 2.59 2.14 6.20
N ILE A 35 3.64 2.05 5.39
CA ILE A 35 4.65 3.11 5.31
C ILE A 35 4.20 4.10 4.24
N TYR A 36 4.18 5.38 4.59
CA TYR A 36 3.93 6.45 3.64
C TYR A 36 4.93 7.58 3.85
N GLN A 37 5.20 8.31 2.78
CA GLN A 37 5.97 9.55 2.83
C GLN A 37 5.02 10.68 2.47
N GLU A 38 4.94 11.71 3.34
CA GLU A 38 4.08 12.86 3.07
C GLU A 38 4.73 13.82 2.05
N GLN A 39 6.01 14.12 2.26
CA GLN A 39 6.74 15.14 1.49
C GLN A 39 8.08 14.62 0.97
N LEU A 40 8.43 15.05 -0.25
CA LEU A 40 9.75 14.88 -0.83
C LEU A 40 10.74 15.87 -0.21
N ARG A 41 12.04 15.64 -0.43
CA ARG A 41 13.10 16.52 0.09
C ARG A 41 12.98 17.98 -0.39
N ASP A 42 12.33 18.21 -1.53
CA ASP A 42 12.10 19.54 -2.10
C ASP A 42 10.79 20.21 -1.62
N GLY A 43 10.08 19.58 -0.67
CA GLY A 43 8.82 20.09 -0.11
C GLY A 43 7.57 19.76 -0.93
N ARG A 44 7.69 19.09 -2.09
CA ARG A 44 6.51 18.62 -2.84
C ARG A 44 5.87 17.40 -2.16
N GLN A 45 4.57 17.23 -2.37
CA GLN A 45 3.85 16.04 -1.89
C GLN A 45 4.40 14.77 -2.54
N SER A 46 4.59 13.72 -1.73
CA SER A 46 5.04 12.42 -2.20
C SER A 46 3.85 11.50 -2.49
N ASN A 47 3.98 10.69 -3.54
CA ASN A 47 3.03 9.62 -3.89
C ASN A 47 3.53 8.25 -3.44
N PHE A 48 4.48 8.22 -2.50
CA PHE A 48 5.06 6.99 -2.00
C PHE A 48 4.24 6.42 -0.85
N PHE A 49 3.80 5.18 -1.02
CA PHE A 49 3.24 4.34 0.02
C PHE A 49 3.59 2.88 -0.24
N ARG A 50 3.66 2.07 0.82
CA ARG A 50 3.88 0.62 0.74
C ARG A 50 3.24 -0.07 1.93
N THR A 51 2.63 -1.23 1.68
CA THR A 51 2.26 -2.15 2.76
C THR A 51 3.34 -3.22 2.91
N GLU A 52 3.85 -3.43 4.11
CA GLU A 52 4.86 -4.45 4.41
C GLU A 52 4.54 -5.21 5.70
N SER A 53 5.05 -6.44 5.82
CA SER A 53 4.89 -7.23 7.03
C SER A 53 6.10 -7.00 7.93
N PRO A 54 5.95 -6.64 9.21
CA PRO A 54 7.06 -6.45 10.14
C PRO A 54 7.85 -7.75 10.39
N ASP A 55 7.20 -8.91 10.23
CA ASP A 55 7.81 -10.24 10.37
C ASP A 55 8.55 -10.70 9.11
N ARG A 56 8.56 -9.89 8.04
CA ARG A 56 9.30 -10.23 6.83
C ARG A 56 10.78 -9.94 7.03
N ALA A 57 11.45 -10.81 7.79
CA ALA A 57 12.88 -11.03 7.60
C ALA A 57 13.08 -11.62 6.19
N ASP A 58 13.90 -10.93 5.40
CA ASP A 58 14.57 -11.39 4.18
C ASP A 58 13.74 -12.10 3.09
N ALA A 59 13.59 -11.42 1.95
CA ALA A 59 13.53 -12.05 0.63
C ALA A 59 14.09 -11.10 -0.42
#